data_AF-A0A835CU94-F1
#
_entry.id   AF-A0A835CU94-F1
#
_cell.length_a   1.000
_cell.length_b   1.000
_cell.length_c   1.000
_cell.angle_alpha   90.00
_cell.angle_beta   90.00
_cell.angle_gamma   90.00
#
_symmetry.space_group_name_H-M   'P 1'
#
loop_
_entity.id
_entity.type
_entity.pdbx_description
1 polymer ?
#
loop_
_entity_poly.entity_id
_entity_poly.type
_entity_poly.pdbx_seq_one_letter_code
_entity_poly.pdbx_strand_id
1 'polypeptide(L)'
;MVNKKMTTSNCHLGSSKTKFNNYKKLFQINDIFPDDVIKLGECVGQIPVDKFEPKNIDEYEEVLVVEVFSPSHFYIHQKNNILEFYEMMEALHNFYEQYKLHYIIPKIALQPGLHVAVKYFDKWHRGIIKNVNDYSKIEVKK
;
A
#
# COMPACT_ATOMS: atom_id res chain seq x y z
N MET A 1 -22.11 14.17 -6.55
CA MET A 1 -21.15 13.69 -5.53
C MET A 1 -21.51 12.27 -5.16
N VAL A 2 -20.80 11.27 -5.67
CA VAL A 2 -21.01 9.87 -5.30
C VAL A 2 -19.84 9.47 -4.41
N ASN A 3 -20.05 9.49 -3.10
CA ASN A 3 -19.11 8.95 -2.12
C ASN A 3 -19.18 7.42 -2.17
N LYS A 4 -18.34 6.79 -3.00
CA LYS A 4 -18.05 5.36 -2.84
C LYS A 4 -17.03 5.23 -1.69
N LYS A 5 -17.51 4.84 -0.51
CA LYS A 5 -16.64 4.39 0.59
C LYS A 5 -15.76 3.25 0.06
N MET A 6 -14.44 3.41 0.12
CA MET A 6 -13.50 2.30 -0.07
C MET A 6 -13.79 1.27 1.03
N THR A 7 -14.04 0.03 0.61
CA THR A 7 -14.28 -1.10 1.50
C THR A 7 -12.94 -1.60 2.03
N THR A 8 -12.69 -1.36 3.32
CA THR A 8 -11.57 -1.99 4.03
C THR A 8 -11.96 -3.40 4.45
N SER A 9 -11.08 -4.38 4.24
CA SER A 9 -11.27 -5.77 4.66
C SER A 9 -10.14 -6.20 5.58
N ASN A 10 -10.45 -7.07 6.56
CA ASN A 10 -9.47 -7.64 7.47
C ASN A 10 -8.67 -8.76 6.79
N CYS A 11 -7.34 -8.67 6.79
CA CYS A 11 -6.46 -9.69 6.21
C CYS A 11 -6.01 -10.73 7.26
N HIS A 12 -6.17 -12.02 6.95
CA HIS A 12 -5.51 -13.11 7.68
C HIS A 12 -4.04 -13.20 7.27
N LEU A 13 -3.14 -12.68 8.11
CA LEU A 13 -1.71 -12.91 7.97
C LEU A 13 -1.38 -14.34 8.43
N GLY A 14 -0.81 -15.13 7.52
CA GLY A 14 -0.28 -16.47 7.80
C GLY A 14 0.65 -16.44 9.02
N SER A 15 0.34 -17.30 9.99
CA SER A 15 0.93 -17.29 11.31
C SER A 15 2.35 -17.86 11.31
N SER A 16 3.37 -17.01 11.22
CA SER A 16 4.70 -17.35 11.73
C SER A 16 4.75 -16.97 13.22
N LYS A 17 4.34 -17.91 14.07
CA LYS A 17 4.46 -17.80 15.53
C LYS A 17 5.95 -17.83 15.92
N THR A 18 6.56 -16.66 16.13
CA THR A 18 7.84 -16.59 16.86
C THR A 18 7.84 -15.44 17.87
N LYS A 19 7.55 -15.82 19.11
CA LYS A 19 7.90 -15.23 20.41
C LYS A 19 8.30 -13.73 20.44
N PHE A 20 7.32 -12.85 20.62
CA PHE A 20 7.50 -11.57 21.34
C PHE A 20 6.29 -11.28 22.23
N ASN A 21 6.10 -12.13 23.24
CA ASN A 21 5.24 -11.80 24.39
C ASN A 21 6.16 -11.34 25.51
N ASN A 22 6.16 -10.04 25.84
CA ASN A 22 6.29 -9.53 27.22
C ASN A 22 6.26 -8.00 27.41
N TYR A 23 5.46 -7.26 26.62
CA TYR A 23 5.09 -5.88 27.01
C TYR A 23 3.62 -5.60 26.72
N LYS A 24 2.74 -6.29 27.46
CA LYS A 24 1.33 -5.88 27.60
C LYS A 24 1.27 -4.64 28.50
N LYS A 25 1.53 -3.48 27.90
CA LYS A 25 0.80 -2.23 28.16
C LYS A 25 0.92 -1.35 26.92
N LEU A 26 0.47 -1.89 25.79
CA LEU A 26 0.28 -1.14 24.57
C LEU A 26 -0.76 -0.05 24.87
N PHE A 27 -0.34 1.21 24.96
CA PHE A 27 -1.12 2.27 24.32
C PHE A 27 -1.55 1.69 22.97
N GLN A 28 -2.85 1.67 22.68
CA GLN A 28 -3.30 1.08 21.43
C GLN A 28 -2.59 1.86 20.33
N ILE A 29 -1.67 1.24 19.60
CA ILE A 29 -0.86 1.92 18.56
C ILE A 29 -1.77 2.64 17.55
N ASN A 30 -3.02 2.20 17.45
CA ASN A 30 -4.11 2.81 16.69
C ASN A 30 -4.47 4.23 17.15
N ASP A 31 -4.27 4.60 18.41
CA ASP A 31 -4.55 5.94 18.96
C ASP A 31 -3.49 6.98 18.53
N ILE A 32 -2.39 6.52 17.92
CA ILE A 32 -1.28 7.36 17.45
C ILE A 32 -1.51 7.83 16.01
N PHE A 33 -2.36 7.12 15.26
CA PHE A 33 -2.65 7.43 13.87
C PHE A 33 -3.90 8.32 13.76
N PRO A 34 -3.95 9.23 12.77
CA PRO A 34 -5.19 9.91 12.40
C PRO A 34 -6.30 8.91 12.05
N ASP A 35 -7.56 9.27 12.28
CA ASP A 35 -8.69 8.35 12.02
C ASP A 35 -8.98 8.11 10.53
N ASP A 36 -8.44 8.96 9.65
CA ASP A 36 -8.65 8.95 8.20
C ASP A 36 -7.59 8.13 7.43
N VAL A 37 -6.75 7.35 8.12
CA VAL A 37 -5.72 6.51 7.50
C VAL A 37 -6.03 5.01 7.62
N ILE A 38 -5.46 4.23 6.71
CA ILE A 38 -5.48 2.77 6.77
C ILE A 38 -4.70 2.34 8.02
N LYS A 39 -5.38 1.65 8.94
CA LYS A 39 -4.79 1.16 10.19
C LYS A 39 -4.00 -0.13 9.95
N LEU A 40 -3.18 -0.49 10.92
CA LEU A 40 -2.41 -1.74 10.84
C LEU A 40 -3.37 -2.94 10.72
N GLY A 41 -3.10 -3.81 9.74
CA GLY A 41 -3.90 -5.02 9.49
C GLY A 41 -5.11 -4.78 8.59
N GLU A 42 -5.44 -3.52 8.29
CA GLU A 42 -6.35 -3.17 7.22
C GLU A 42 -5.61 -3.24 5.88
N CYS A 43 -6.33 -3.69 4.85
CA CYS A 43 -5.80 -3.81 3.50
C CYS A 43 -6.68 -3.02 2.53
N VAL A 44 -6.05 -2.44 1.51
CA VAL A 44 -6.76 -2.05 0.30
C VAL A 44 -7.13 -3.34 -0.45
N GLY A 45 -8.40 -3.48 -0.84
CA GLY A 45 -8.90 -4.67 -1.52
C GLY A 45 -8.00 -5.09 -2.69
N GLN A 46 -7.65 -6.37 -2.73
CA GLN A 46 -6.89 -6.93 -3.84
C GLN A 46 -7.84 -7.35 -4.95
N ILE A 47 -7.42 -7.23 -6.20
CA ILE A 47 -8.16 -7.77 -7.33
C ILE A 47 -7.74 -9.24 -7.47
N PRO A 48 -8.66 -10.21 -7.29
CA PRO A 48 -8.37 -11.63 -7.45
C PRO A 48 -7.86 -11.93 -8.87
N VAL A 49 -6.85 -12.79 -8.99
CA VAL A 49 -6.19 -13.09 -10.28
C VAL A 49 -7.12 -13.83 -11.24
N ASP A 50 -8.02 -14.65 -10.71
CA ASP A 50 -9.09 -15.36 -11.42
C ASP A 50 -10.04 -14.41 -12.18
N LYS A 51 -10.11 -13.12 -11.80
CA LYS A 51 -10.85 -12.13 -12.59
C LYS A 51 -10.26 -11.88 -13.98
N PHE A 52 -9.01 -12.27 -14.22
CA PHE A 52 -8.33 -12.13 -15.50
C PHE A 52 -8.22 -13.46 -16.25
N GLU A 53 -8.89 -14.51 -15.78
CA GLU A 53 -8.95 -15.76 -16.54
C GLU A 53 -9.69 -15.53 -17.87
N PRO A 54 -9.05 -15.79 -19.01
CA PRO A 54 -9.68 -15.62 -20.31
C PRO A 54 -10.84 -16.60 -20.43
N LYS A 55 -12.02 -16.11 -20.80
CA LYS A 55 -13.19 -16.97 -21.03
C LYS A 55 -13.12 -17.66 -22.38
N ASN A 56 -12.38 -17.07 -23.33
CA ASN A 56 -12.14 -17.60 -24.67
C ASN A 56 -10.67 -17.42 -25.06
N ILE A 57 -10.20 -18.20 -26.04
CA ILE A 57 -8.78 -18.25 -26.43
C ILE A 57 -8.28 -16.94 -27.08
N ASP A 58 -9.21 -16.12 -27.61
CA ASP A 58 -8.92 -14.85 -28.28
C ASP A 58 -9.08 -13.63 -27.34
N GLU A 59 -9.42 -13.84 -26.06
CA GLU A 59 -9.56 -12.77 -25.09
C GLU A 59 -8.20 -12.39 -24.51
N TYR A 60 -7.86 -11.11 -24.59
CA TYR A 60 -6.62 -10.56 -24.03
C TYR A 60 -6.91 -9.29 -23.23
N GLU A 61 -6.19 -9.10 -22.14
CA GLU A 61 -6.22 -7.86 -21.36
C GLU A 61 -5.07 -6.95 -21.80
N GLU A 62 -5.39 -5.72 -22.17
CA GLU A 62 -4.37 -4.73 -22.51
C GLU A 62 -3.73 -4.15 -21.25
N VAL A 63 -2.40 -4.23 -21.20
CA VAL A 63 -1.62 -3.83 -20.03
C VAL A 63 -0.42 -2.98 -20.41
N LEU A 64 0.03 -2.15 -19.48
CA LEU A 64 1.30 -1.43 -19.55
C LEU A 64 2.28 -2.08 -18.58
N VAL A 65 3.44 -2.52 -19.07
CA VAL A 65 4.54 -3.00 -18.22
C VAL A 65 5.24 -1.80 -17.59
N VAL A 66 5.29 -1.75 -16.25
CA VAL A 66 5.83 -0.60 -15.50
C VAL A 66 7.15 -0.88 -14.79
N GLU A 67 7.46 -2.14 -14.51
CA GLU A 67 8.75 -2.54 -13.93
C GLU A 67 9.07 -3.98 -14.32
N VAL A 68 10.30 -4.23 -14.77
CA VAL A 68 10.75 -5.57 -15.22
C VAL A 68 11.94 -6.00 -14.39
N PHE A 69 11.80 -7.09 -13.64
CA PHE A 69 12.89 -7.76 -12.94
C PHE A 69 13.48 -8.89 -13.78
N SER A 70 12.60 -9.62 -14.48
CA SER A 70 12.94 -10.62 -15.49
C SER A 70 11.77 -10.77 -16.47
N PRO A 71 11.94 -11.45 -17.63
CA PRO A 71 10.83 -11.72 -18.55
C PRO A 71 9.66 -12.48 -17.90
N SER A 72 9.88 -13.17 -16.78
CA SER A 72 8.86 -13.91 -16.03
C SER A 72 8.46 -13.21 -14.72
N HIS A 73 9.04 -12.06 -14.40
CA HIS A 73 8.74 -11.31 -13.19
C HIS A 73 8.74 -9.82 -13.46
N PHE A 74 7.54 -9.27 -13.67
CA PHE A 74 7.34 -7.87 -13.99
C PHE A 74 6.00 -7.40 -13.40
N TYR A 75 5.88 -6.08 -13.28
CA TYR A 75 4.68 -5.41 -12.78
C TYR A 75 3.99 -4.70 -13.93
N ILE A 76 2.66 -4.69 -13.89
CA ILE A 76 1.81 -4.12 -14.91
C ILE A 76 0.77 -3.17 -14.31
N HIS A 77 0.29 -2.24 -15.13
CA HIS A 77 -0.98 -1.54 -14.92
C HIS A 77 -1.97 -1.97 -16.00
N GLN A 78 -3.25 -2.14 -15.63
CA GLN A 78 -4.32 -2.33 -16.60
C GLN A 78 -4.56 -1.05 -17.37
N LYS A 79 -4.62 -1.14 -18.70
CA LYS A 79 -4.73 0.05 -19.56
C LYS A 79 -5.98 0.88 -19.25
N ASN A 80 -7.09 0.21 -18.93
CA ASN A 80 -8.37 0.86 -18.62
C ASN A 80 -8.34 1.73 -17.37
N ASN A 81 -7.40 1.49 -16.44
CA ASN A 81 -7.32 2.21 -15.16
C ASN A 81 -6.14 3.19 -15.11
N ILE A 82 -5.36 3.32 -16.19
CA ILE A 82 -4.14 4.14 -16.19
C ILE A 82 -4.46 5.62 -15.92
N LEU A 83 -5.52 6.14 -16.54
CA LEU A 83 -5.90 7.54 -16.37
C LEU A 83 -6.27 7.85 -14.91
N GLU A 84 -7.20 7.05 -14.35
CA GLU A 84 -7.63 7.18 -12.96
C GLU A 84 -6.46 7.00 -11.98
N PHE A 85 -5.52 6.09 -12.29
CA PHE A 85 -4.31 5.92 -11.49
C PHE A 85 -3.45 7.18 -11.50
N TYR A 86 -3.21 7.81 -12.66
CA TYR A 86 -2.41 9.03 -12.72
C TYR A 86 -3.07 10.21 -12.01
N GLU A 87 -4.37 10.40 -12.20
CA GLU A 87 -5.14 11.42 -11.49
C GLU A 87 -5.05 11.23 -9.96
N MET A 88 -5.21 9.99 -9.50
CA MET A 88 -5.06 9.64 -8.09
C MET A 88 -3.63 9.89 -7.58
N MET A 89 -2.59 9.57 -8.37
CA MET A 89 -1.19 9.83 -7.99
C MET A 89 -0.87 11.32 -7.91
N GLU A 90 -1.43 12.14 -8.80
CA GLU A 90 -1.30 13.60 -8.75
C GLU A 90 -2.02 14.18 -7.53
N ALA A 91 -3.26 13.74 -7.27
CA ALA A 91 -4.01 14.14 -6.08
C ALA A 91 -3.26 13.76 -4.79
N LEU A 92 -2.69 12.55 -4.73
CA LEU A 92 -1.87 12.08 -3.62
C LEU A 92 -0.63 12.97 -3.42
N HIS A 93 0.07 13.31 -4.50
CA HIS A 93 1.21 14.21 -4.44
C HIS A 93 0.85 15.58 -3.87
N ASN A 94 -0.19 16.20 -4.41
CA ASN A 94 -0.65 17.52 -3.97
C ASN A 94 -1.09 17.51 -2.50
N PHE A 95 -1.79 16.45 -2.08
CA PHE A 95 -2.22 16.28 -0.70
C PHE A 95 -1.02 16.24 0.26
N TYR A 96 -0.04 15.37 0.03
CA TYR A 96 1.10 15.25 0.94
C TYR A 96 2.05 16.44 0.87
N GLU A 97 2.14 17.16 -0.24
CA GLU A 97 2.92 18.41 -0.25
C GLU A 97 2.36 19.45 0.72
N GLN A 98 1.04 19.53 0.83
CA GLN A 98 0.34 20.45 1.73
C GLN A 98 0.27 19.94 3.18
N TYR A 99 -0.01 18.64 3.39
CA TYR A 99 -0.42 18.12 4.70
C TYR A 99 0.58 17.18 5.37
N LYS A 100 1.74 16.86 4.75
CA LYS A 100 2.73 15.86 5.25
C LYS A 100 3.02 15.89 6.75
N LEU A 101 3.07 17.07 7.38
CA LEU A 101 3.38 17.19 8.81
C LEU A 101 2.33 16.53 9.73
N HIS A 102 1.07 16.43 9.29
CA HIS A 102 -0.02 15.81 10.06
C HIS A 102 0.00 14.28 9.96
N TYR A 103 0.73 13.73 8.98
CA TYR A 103 0.76 12.30 8.66
C TYR A 103 2.15 11.68 8.89
N ILE A 104 2.99 12.32 9.73
CA ILE A 104 4.29 11.77 10.12
C ILE A 104 4.06 10.52 10.96
N ILE A 105 4.65 9.42 10.52
CA ILE A 105 4.56 8.13 11.22
C ILE A 105 5.62 8.09 12.34
N PRO A 106 5.23 7.92 13.61
CA PRO A 106 6.19 7.79 14.70
C PRO A 106 7.01 6.51 14.56
N LYS A 107 8.30 6.57 14.95
CA LYS A 107 9.23 5.43 14.79
C LYS A 107 8.71 4.14 15.43
N ILE A 108 8.03 4.25 16.58
CA ILE A 108 7.46 3.11 17.31
C ILE A 108 6.35 2.38 16.54
N ALA A 109 5.74 3.03 15.55
CA ALA A 109 4.65 2.47 14.76
C ALA A 109 5.12 1.84 13.44
N LEU A 110 6.41 1.99 13.09
CA LEU A 110 6.99 1.43 11.87
C LEU A 110 7.09 -0.10 11.97
N GLN A 111 6.46 -0.79 11.04
CA GLN A 111 6.49 -2.25 10.97
C GLN A 111 6.20 -2.75 9.55
N PRO A 112 6.65 -3.96 9.20
CA PRO A 112 6.32 -4.59 7.93
C PRO A 112 4.80 -4.68 7.70
N GLY A 113 4.38 -4.44 6.46
CA GLY A 113 2.97 -4.42 6.05
C GLY A 113 2.24 -3.10 6.24
N LEU A 114 2.84 -2.11 6.92
CA LEU A 114 2.23 -0.79 7.07
C LEU A 114 2.19 -0.05 5.73
N HIS A 115 1.00 0.44 5.36
CA HIS A 115 0.80 1.33 4.22
C HIS A 115 1.33 2.71 4.53
N VAL A 116 2.12 3.27 3.60
CA VAL A 116 2.79 4.56 3.78
C VAL A 116 2.75 5.39 2.51
N ALA A 117 2.88 6.71 2.67
CA ALA A 117 3.29 7.59 1.57
C ALA A 117 4.80 7.84 1.69
N VAL A 118 5.53 7.69 0.58
CA VAL A 118 7.00 7.82 0.53
C VAL A 118 7.40 8.72 -0.62
N LYS A 119 8.46 9.51 -0.44
CA LYS A 119 8.98 10.39 -1.48
C LYS A 119 10.01 9.66 -2.35
N TYR A 120 9.82 9.68 -3.66
CA TYR A 120 10.72 9.10 -4.67
C TYR A 120 10.78 10.02 -5.89
N PHE A 121 11.99 10.40 -6.34
CA PHE A 121 12.20 11.45 -7.35
C PHE A 121 11.32 12.69 -7.13
N ASP A 122 11.34 13.20 -5.90
CA ASP A 122 10.59 14.36 -5.44
C ASP A 122 9.06 14.29 -5.56
N LYS A 123 8.49 13.13 -5.87
CA LYS A 123 7.06 12.89 -5.87
C LYS A 123 6.66 11.98 -4.71
N TRP A 124 5.44 12.17 -4.21
CA TRP A 124 4.89 11.26 -3.21
C TRP A 124 4.29 10.05 -3.91
N HIS A 125 4.61 8.87 -3.41
CA HIS A 125 4.13 7.60 -3.90
C HIS A 125 3.51 6.81 -2.76
N ARG A 126 2.58 5.91 -3.11
CA ARG A 126 2.12 4.88 -2.19
C ARG A 126 3.22 3.85 -2.00
N GLY A 127 3.32 3.28 -0.82
CA GLY A 127 4.24 2.21 -0.53
C GLY A 127 3.77 1.34 0.63
N ILE A 128 4.44 0.20 0.78
CA ILE A 128 4.25 -0.72 1.89
C ILE A 128 5.63 -1.00 2.48
N ILE A 129 5.76 -0.86 3.80
CA ILE A 129 6.99 -1.22 4.50
C ILE A 129 7.23 -2.71 4.33
N LYS A 130 8.35 -3.07 3.72
CA LYS A 130 8.78 -4.47 3.56
C LYS A 130 9.58 -4.93 4.78
N ASN A 131 10.47 -4.07 5.27
CA ASN A 131 11.35 -4.41 6.39
C ASN A 131 11.77 -3.16 7.18
N VAL A 132 11.97 -3.33 8.49
CA VAL A 132 12.46 -2.32 9.43
C VAL A 132 13.68 -2.90 10.14
N ASN A 133 14.83 -2.88 9.44
CA ASN A 133 16.11 -3.34 10.02
C ASN A 133 16.72 -2.28 10.94
N ASP A 134 16.60 -1.02 10.54
CA ASP A 134 17.08 0.16 11.27
C ASP A 134 16.05 1.29 11.07
N TYR A 135 15.74 2.04 12.13
CA TYR A 135 14.88 3.22 12.04
C TYR A 135 15.50 4.35 11.20
N SER A 136 16.79 4.27 10.88
CA SER A 136 17.46 5.14 9.91
C SER A 136 17.25 4.70 8.45
N LYS A 137 16.94 3.42 8.21
CA LYS A 137 16.82 2.83 6.88
C LYS A 137 15.70 1.80 6.82
N ILE A 138 14.60 2.21 6.21
CA ILE A 138 13.39 1.41 6.04
C ILE A 138 13.29 0.97 4.58
N GLU A 139 13.03 -0.31 4.35
CA GLU A 139 12.78 -0.82 3.01
C GLU A 139 11.29 -0.71 2.68
N VAL A 140 10.96 0.00 1.59
CA VAL A 140 9.58 0.21 1.14
C VAL A 140 9.43 -0.35 -0.28
N LYS A 141 8.36 -1.11 -0.50
CA LYS A 141 7.90 -1.49 -1.84
C LYS A 141 6.90 -0.42 -2.32
N LYS A 142 7.22 0.26 -3.41
CA LYS A 142 6.34 1.25 -4.07
C LYS A 142 5.62 0.63 -5.26
#